data_AF-A0A109VBE9-F1
#
_entry.id   AF-A0A109VBE9-F1
#
_cell.length_a   1.000
_cell.length_b   1.000
_cell.length_c   1.000
_cell.angle_alpha   90.00
_cell.angle_beta   90.00
_cell.angle_gamma   90.00
#
_symmetry.space_group_name_H-M   'P 1'
#
loop_
_entity.id
_entity.type
_entity.pdbx_description
1 polymer ?
#
loop_
_entity_poly.entity_id
_entity_poly.type
_entity_poly.pdbx_seq_one_letter_code
_entity_poly.pdbx_strand_id
1 'polypeptide(L)'
;PALQSNWMPVHAILSLLGEAVFALAFAAAVLYLIQERRIKRKNPSSLSHKFPSLEVLDETNYLCLSLGFPLITAGIITGSLWASYAWGSYWSWDPKEIWS
;
A
#
# COMPACT_ATOMS: atom_id res chain seq x y z
N PRO A 1 2.85 -28.11 -11.20
CA PRO A 1 3.32 -26.86 -11.84
C PRO A 1 3.05 -25.65 -10.93
N ALA A 2 4.10 -24.93 -10.48
CA ALA A 2 4.00 -23.88 -9.45
C ALA A 2 3.03 -22.72 -9.79
N LEU A 3 2.75 -22.51 -11.09
CA LEU A 3 1.82 -21.52 -11.64
C LEU A 3 0.34 -21.99 -11.68
N GLN A 4 0.05 -23.24 -11.32
CA GLN A 4 -1.30 -23.82 -11.42
C GLN A 4 -1.99 -24.01 -10.05
N SER A 5 -1.57 -23.25 -9.04
CA SER A 5 -2.23 -23.24 -7.74
C SER A 5 -3.10 -22.00 -7.56
N ASN A 6 -4.24 -22.15 -6.87
CA ASN A 6 -5.15 -21.05 -6.58
C ASN A 6 -4.53 -20.02 -5.59
N TRP A 7 -3.44 -20.39 -4.90
CA TRP A 7 -2.77 -19.52 -3.94
C TRP A 7 -1.96 -18.40 -4.61
N MET A 8 -1.38 -18.66 -5.79
CA MET A 8 -0.62 -17.64 -6.51
C MET A 8 -1.45 -16.41 -6.88
N PRO A 9 -2.61 -16.53 -7.57
CA PRO A 9 -3.39 -15.35 -7.93
C PRO A 9 -3.95 -14.63 -6.69
N VAL A 10 -4.31 -15.36 -5.63
CA VAL A 10 -4.78 -14.76 -4.38
C VAL A 10 -3.69 -13.90 -3.74
N HIS A 11 -2.48 -14.44 -3.60
CA HIS A 11 -1.32 -13.69 -3.11
C HIS A 11 -1.07 -12.44 -3.97
N ALA A 12 -0.96 -12.62 -5.29
CA ALA A 12 -0.66 -11.52 -6.20
C ALA A 12 -1.70 -10.39 -6.14
N ILE A 13 -2.99 -10.71 -6.08
CA ILE A 13 -4.06 -9.71 -5.99
C ILE A 13 -4.05 -8.99 -4.65
N LEU A 14 -3.87 -9.72 -3.53
CA LEU A 14 -3.83 -9.11 -2.19
C LEU A 14 -2.62 -8.18 -2.05
N SER A 15 -1.44 -8.62 -2.49
CA SER A 15 -0.22 -7.80 -2.46
C SER A 15 -0.36 -6.56 -3.34
N LEU A 16 -0.82 -6.72 -4.59
CA LEU A 16 -1.02 -5.60 -5.52
C LEU A 16 -2.02 -4.57 -4.97
N LEU A 17 -3.14 -5.01 -4.41
CA LEU A 17 -4.13 -4.11 -3.81
C LEU A 17 -3.57 -3.39 -2.58
N GLY A 18 -2.85 -4.11 -1.71
CA GLY A 18 -2.21 -3.53 -0.54
C GLY A 18 -1.19 -2.46 -0.91
N GLU A 19 -0.30 -2.74 -1.87
CA GLU A 19 0.68 -1.79 -2.38
C GLU A 19 0.02 -0.58 -3.06
N ALA A 20 -1.01 -0.79 -3.88
CA ALA A 20 -1.74 0.29 -4.54
C ALA A 20 -2.36 1.25 -3.51
N VAL A 21 -2.94 0.70 -2.43
CA VAL A 21 -3.50 1.51 -1.34
C VAL A 21 -2.42 2.26 -0.56
N PHE A 22 -1.25 1.64 -0.31
CA PHE A 22 -0.13 2.35 0.31
C PHE A 22 0.49 3.43 -0.59
N ALA A 23 0.51 3.23 -1.91
CA ALA A 23 0.91 4.27 -2.85
C ALA A 23 -0.05 5.48 -2.79
N LEU A 24 -1.35 5.25 -2.63
CA LEU A 24 -2.34 6.31 -2.41
C LEU A 24 -2.13 7.02 -1.06
N ALA A 25 -1.84 6.28 0.01
CA ALA A 25 -1.50 6.85 1.32
C ALA A 25 -0.27 7.78 1.23
N PHE A 26 0.79 7.32 0.56
CA PHE A 26 1.99 8.12 0.32
C PHE A 26 1.69 9.40 -0.46
N ALA A 27 0.90 9.30 -1.54
CA ALA A 27 0.49 10.46 -2.33
C ALA A 27 -0.32 11.46 -1.49
N ALA A 28 -1.27 10.99 -0.67
CA ALA A 28 -2.06 11.82 0.23
C ALA A 28 -1.19 12.53 1.27
N ALA A 29 -0.23 11.82 1.88
CA ALA A 29 0.72 12.39 2.85
C ALA A 29 1.63 13.46 2.21
N VAL A 30 2.12 13.23 0.99
CA VAL A 30 2.92 14.25 0.27
C VAL A 30 2.08 15.48 -0.02
N LEU A 31 0.83 15.32 -0.48
CA LEU A 31 -0.09 16.43 -0.70
C LEU A 31 -0.40 17.20 0.58
N TYR A 32 -0.59 16.48 1.70
CA TYR A 32 -0.80 17.08 3.02
C TYR A 32 0.36 18.01 3.38
N LEU A 33 1.59 17.50 3.30
CA LEU A 33 2.79 18.28 3.64
C LEU A 33 2.98 19.50 2.74
N ILE A 34 2.67 19.37 1.44
CA ILE A 34 2.72 20.49 0.49
C ILE A 34 1.69 21.56 0.89
N GLN A 35 0.45 21.16 1.21
CA GLN A 35 -0.62 22.09 1.54
C GLN A 35 -0.37 22.75 2.91
N GLU A 36 0.06 21.99 3.91
CA GLU A 36 0.39 22.50 5.25
C GLU A 36 1.50 23.56 5.17
N ARG A 37 2.56 23.27 4.40
CA ARG A 37 3.66 24.22 4.17
C ARG A 37 3.19 25.50 3.47
N ARG A 38 2.25 25.41 2.53
CA ARG A 38 1.68 26.59 1.82
C ARG A 38 0.85 27.47 2.76
N ILE A 39 0.00 26.86 3.58
CA ILE A 39 -0.83 27.57 4.56
C ILE A 39 0.06 28.30 5.57
N LYS A 40 1.07 27.62 6.12
CA LYS A 40 2.04 28.21 7.07
C LYS A 40 2.82 29.39 6.46
N ARG A 41 3.11 29.35 5.16
CA ARG A 41 3.82 30.43 4.44
C ARG A 41 2.92 31.58 3.97
N LYS A 42 1.62 31.55 4.27
CA LYS A 42 0.61 32.54 3.80
C LYS A 42 0.70 32.82 2.28
N ASN A 43 1.03 31.80 1.50
CA ASN A 43 1.11 31.91 0.04
C ASN A 43 -0.03 31.09 -0.62
N PRO A 44 -1.28 31.57 -0.57
CA PRO A 44 -2.38 30.94 -1.29
C PRO A 44 -2.24 31.29 -2.78
N SER A 45 -1.42 30.53 -3.50
CA SER A 45 -1.45 30.56 -4.97
C SER A 45 -2.87 30.23 -5.45
N SER A 46 -3.33 30.80 -6.56
CA SER A 46 -4.67 30.55 -7.17
C SER A 46 -5.04 29.06 -7.32
N LEU A 47 -4.04 28.16 -7.36
CA LEU A 47 -4.24 26.71 -7.40
C LEU A 47 -4.70 26.09 -6.07
N SER A 48 -4.75 26.83 -4.95
CA SER A 48 -5.11 26.34 -3.61
C SER A 48 -6.51 25.75 -3.56
N HIS A 49 -7.47 26.32 -4.29
CA HIS A 49 -8.85 25.84 -4.36
C HIS A 49 -9.00 24.50 -5.11
N LYS A 50 -7.96 24.03 -5.82
CA LYS A 50 -7.99 22.73 -6.50
C LYS A 50 -7.53 21.58 -5.61
N PHE A 51 -6.90 21.86 -4.46
CA PHE A 51 -6.44 20.83 -3.55
C PHE A 51 -7.53 20.52 -2.50
N PRO A 52 -7.74 19.24 -2.14
CA PRO A 52 -8.59 18.87 -1.00
C PRO A 52 -8.08 19.50 0.29
N SER A 53 -8.91 19.59 1.33
CA SER A 53 -8.49 20.13 2.63
C SER A 53 -7.48 19.21 3.34
N LEU A 54 -6.74 19.77 4.31
CA LEU A 54 -5.83 18.97 5.16
C LEU A 54 -6.57 17.84 5.88
N GLU A 55 -7.80 18.08 6.31
CA GLU A 55 -8.67 17.09 6.96
C GLU A 55 -9.00 15.93 6.02
N VAL A 56 -9.43 16.23 4.78
CA VAL A 56 -9.71 15.18 3.78
C VAL A 56 -8.46 14.38 3.43
N LEU A 57 -7.30 15.04 3.34
CA LEU A 57 -6.02 14.36 3.08
C LEU A 57 -5.63 13.44 4.24
N ASP A 58 -5.85 13.86 5.48
CA ASP A 58 -5.57 13.06 6.68
C ASP A 58 -6.53 11.87 6.80
N GLU A 59 -7.83 12.08 6.61
CA GLU A 59 -8.84 11.01 6.57
C GLU A 59 -8.55 9.99 5.47
N THR A 60 -8.20 10.47 4.26
CA THR A 60 -7.83 9.60 3.14
C THR A 60 -6.60 8.78 3.49
N ASN A 61 -5.57 9.40 4.06
CA ASN A 61 -4.35 8.72 4.48
C ASN A 61 -4.65 7.66 5.56
N TYR A 62 -5.44 8.01 6.57
CA TYR A 62 -5.86 7.09 7.63
C TYR A 62 -6.63 5.89 7.08
N LEU A 63 -7.57 6.11 6.15
CA LEU A 63 -8.33 5.06 5.51
C LEU A 63 -7.43 4.14 4.69
N CYS A 64 -6.54 4.71 3.87
CA CYS A 64 -5.59 3.94 3.08
C CYS A 64 -4.67 3.11 3.98
N LEU A 65 -4.10 3.66 5.05
CA LEU A 65 -3.25 2.90 5.96
C LEU A 65 -4.02 1.77 6.66
N SER A 66 -5.23 2.07 7.12
CA SER A 66 -6.11 1.12 7.82
C SER A 66 -6.54 -0.05 6.92
N LEU A 67 -6.67 0.17 5.60
CA LEU A 67 -7.01 -0.87 4.62
C LEU A 67 -5.76 -1.58 4.06
N GLY A 68 -4.69 -0.83 3.78
CA GLY A 68 -3.46 -1.35 3.18
C GLY A 68 -2.75 -2.34 4.09
N PHE A 69 -2.71 -2.08 5.40
CA PHE A 69 -2.04 -2.96 6.36
C PHE A 69 -2.64 -4.38 6.43
N PRO A 70 -3.97 -4.55 6.60
CA PRO A 70 -4.58 -5.88 6.53
C PRO A 70 -4.41 -6.56 5.17
N LEU A 71 -4.47 -5.80 4.06
CA LEU A 71 -4.31 -6.35 2.71
C LEU A 71 -2.90 -6.95 2.49
N ILE A 72 -1.85 -6.19 2.82
CA ILE A 72 -0.47 -6.69 2.74
C ILE A 72 -0.25 -7.85 3.71
N THR A 73 -0.80 -7.77 4.91
CA THR A 73 -0.70 -8.87 5.89
C THR A 73 -1.30 -10.17 5.32
N ALA A 74 -2.48 -10.09 4.71
CA ALA A 74 -3.10 -11.22 4.03
C ALA A 74 -2.29 -11.68 2.80
N GLY A 75 -1.70 -10.74 2.06
CA GLY A 75 -0.77 -11.01 0.97
C GLY A 75 0.44 -11.84 1.43
N ILE A 76 1.09 -11.47 2.53
CA ILE A 76 2.23 -12.20 3.10
C ILE A 76 1.80 -13.62 3.53
N ILE A 77 0.67 -13.74 4.25
CA ILE A 77 0.16 -15.04 4.70
C ILE A 77 -0.09 -15.95 3.49
N THR A 78 -0.82 -15.47 2.49
CA THR A 78 -1.15 -16.26 1.30
C THR A 78 0.08 -16.56 0.44
N GLY A 79 1.07 -15.66 0.43
CA GLY A 79 2.38 -15.90 -0.18
C GLY A 79 3.14 -17.04 0.47
N SER A 80 3.15 -17.11 1.81
CA SER A 80 3.77 -18.22 2.55
C SER A 80 3.10 -19.56 2.26
N LEU A 81 1.77 -19.59 2.11
CA LEU A 81 1.01 -20.78 1.73
C LEU A 81 1.37 -21.25 0.32
N TRP A 82 1.50 -20.30 -0.61
CA TRP A 82 1.94 -20.60 -1.98
C TRP A 82 3.38 -21.13 -2.01
N ALA A 83 4.31 -20.53 -1.24
CA ALA A 83 5.69 -20.97 -1.15
C ALA A 83 5.80 -22.43 -0.68
N SER A 84 5.01 -22.81 0.33
CA SER A 84 4.94 -24.20 0.80
C SER A 84 4.46 -25.16 -0.29
N TYR A 85 3.44 -24.77 -1.05
CA TYR A 85 2.93 -25.58 -2.16
C TYR A 85 3.93 -25.70 -3.32
N ALA A 86 4.67 -24.63 -3.61
CA ALA A 86 5.57 -24.58 -4.76
C ALA A 86 6.95 -25.19 -4.47
N TRP A 87 7.51 -24.93 -3.28
CA TRP A 87 8.92 -25.21 -2.93
C TRP A 87 9.06 -26.15 -1.73
N GLY A 88 7.97 -26.51 -1.05
CA GLY A 88 7.97 -27.41 0.10
C GLY A 88 8.31 -26.75 1.45
N SER A 89 8.51 -25.43 1.48
CA SER A 89 8.74 -24.63 2.69
C SER A 89 7.88 -23.37 2.66
N TYR A 90 7.33 -22.97 3.81
CA TYR A 90 6.54 -21.73 3.94
C TYR A 90 7.38 -20.45 3.87
N TRP A 91 8.65 -20.56 4.23
CA TRP A 91 9.58 -19.44 4.28
C TRP A 91 11.02 -19.98 4.23
N SER A 92 11.86 -19.30 3.48
CA SER A 92 13.22 -19.70 3.13
C SER A 92 14.23 -18.55 3.30
N TRP A 93 13.78 -17.35 3.68
CA TRP A 93 14.59 -16.13 3.80
C TRP A 93 15.28 -15.73 2.50
N ASP A 94 14.74 -16.13 1.36
CA ASP A 94 15.32 -15.72 0.10
C ASP A 94 14.97 -14.25 -0.21
N PRO A 95 15.77 -13.55 -1.03
CA PRO A 95 15.55 -12.13 -1.28
C PRO A 95 14.16 -11.80 -1.85
N LYS A 96 13.52 -12.73 -2.57
CA LYS A 96 12.17 -12.57 -3.10
C LYS A 96 11.08 -12.67 -2.01
N GLU A 97 11.30 -13.45 -0.95
CA GLU A 97 10.36 -13.48 0.16
C GLU A 97 10.45 -12.23 1.04
N ILE A 98 11.64 -11.63 1.16
CA ILE A 98 11.87 -10.49 2.08
C ILE A 98 11.70 -9.12 1.39
N TRP A 99 12.07 -9.00 0.11
CA TRP A 99 12.28 -7.69 -0.55
C TRP A 99 11.46 -7.45 -1.83
N SER A 100 10.68 -8.43 -2.32
CA SER A 100 9.68 -8.15 -3.36
C SER A 100 8.31 -7.95 -2.76
#